data_AF-A0A2M7DU96-F1
#
_entry.id   AF-A0A2M7DU96-F1
#
_cell.length_a   1.000
_cell.length_b   1.000
_cell.length_c   1.000
_cell.angle_alpha   90.00
_cell.angle_beta   90.00
_cell.angle_gamma   90.00
#
_symmetry.space_group_name_H-M   'P 1'
#
loop_
_entity.id
_entity.type
_entity.pdbx_description
1 polymer ?
#
loop_
_entity_poly.entity_id
_entity_poly.type
_entity_poly.pdbx_seq_one_letter_code
_entity_poly.pdbx_strand_id
1 'polypeptide(L)'
;MKKILITAGPTREKIDPIRFITNSSTGRIGYLLAELARKKGFKVILITGPTFLRPPKGIKVICIESAKELKKEVLRHISQVDCLIMAAAVGDYRPLRIKMRKIKRRKELILPLMR
;
A
#
# COMPACT_ATOMS: atom_id res chain seq x y z
N MET A 1 21.21 14.92 -6.48
CA MET A 1 19.75 15.15 -6.65
C MET A 1 19.01 14.37 -5.57
N LYS A 2 18.24 15.03 -4.71
CA LYS A 2 17.56 14.40 -3.56
C LYS A 2 16.44 13.45 -4.03
N LYS A 3 16.24 12.36 -3.31
CA LYS A 3 15.29 11.28 -3.63
C LYS A 3 14.33 11.05 -2.46
N ILE A 4 13.03 10.98 -2.75
CA ILE A 4 11.96 10.84 -1.76
C ILE A 4 11.22 9.52 -2.01
N LEU A 5 10.97 8.78 -0.95
CA LEU A 5 10.09 7.62 -0.92
C LEU A 5 8.73 8.02 -0.34
N ILE A 6 7.65 7.73 -1.04
CA ILE A 6 6.29 8.06 -0.61
C ILE A 6 5.47 6.79 -0.64
N THR A 7 4.71 6.52 0.43
CA THR A 7 3.71 5.46 0.45
C THR A 7 2.32 6.04 0.22
N ALA A 8 1.45 5.32 -0.49
CA ALA A 8 0.08 5.75 -0.77
C ALA A 8 -0.90 4.58 -0.86
N GLY A 9 -2.20 4.91 -0.86
CA GLY A 9 -3.28 3.94 -1.01
C GLY A 9 -3.52 3.08 0.24
N PRO A 10 -4.58 2.26 0.24
CA PRO A 10 -4.85 1.31 1.31
C PRO A 10 -4.11 -0.01 1.07
N THR A 11 -3.85 -0.78 2.13
CA THR A 11 -3.48 -2.20 1.99
C THR A 11 -4.72 -3.09 2.02
N ARG A 12 -4.63 -4.28 1.43
CA ARG A 12 -5.66 -5.30 1.35
C ARG A 12 -5.17 -6.60 1.96
N GLU A 13 -5.67 -6.92 3.15
CA GLU A 13 -5.30 -8.12 3.88
C GLU A 13 -6.27 -9.27 3.49
N LYS A 14 -5.79 -10.19 2.65
CA LYS A 14 -6.62 -11.25 2.05
C LYS A 14 -7.19 -12.20 3.11
N ILE A 15 -8.50 -12.41 3.02
CA ILE A 15 -9.24 -13.43 3.76
C ILE A 15 -9.27 -14.73 2.95
N ASP A 16 -9.59 -14.60 1.66
CA ASP A 16 -9.62 -15.66 0.65
C ASP A 16 -9.29 -15.05 -0.74
N PRO A 17 -9.37 -15.78 -1.88
CA PRO A 17 -9.01 -15.23 -3.18
C PRO A 17 -9.90 -14.08 -3.67
N ILE A 18 -11.03 -13.81 -3.00
CA ILE A 18 -12.04 -12.84 -3.44
C ILE A 18 -12.18 -11.70 -2.45
N ARG A 19 -12.02 -11.97 -1.15
CA ARG A 19 -12.31 -11.03 -0.06
C ARG A 19 -11.04 -10.65 0.69
N PHE A 20 -11.01 -9.39 1.13
CA PHE A 20 -9.92 -8.82 1.91
C PHE A 20 -10.46 -7.78 2.90
N ILE A 21 -9.68 -7.49 3.93
CA ILE A 21 -9.88 -6.35 4.83
C ILE A 21 -9.08 -5.17 4.28
N THR A 22 -9.68 -3.99 4.18
CA THR A 22 -9.02 -2.77 3.68
C THR A 22 -9.54 -1.55 4.43
N ASN A 23 -8.72 -0.50 4.47
CA ASN A 23 -9.16 0.84 4.86
C ASN A 23 -9.81 1.55 3.65
N SER A 24 -10.67 2.55 3.91
CA SER A 24 -11.40 3.33 2.90
C SER A 24 -10.57 4.40 2.18
N SER A 25 -9.24 4.41 2.38
CA SER A 25 -8.36 5.40 1.76
C SER A 25 -8.36 5.26 0.23
N THR A 26 -8.42 6.41 -0.45
CA THR A 26 -8.31 6.48 -1.91
C THR A 26 -6.86 6.61 -2.39
N GLY A 27 -5.92 6.94 -1.48
CA GLY A 27 -4.52 7.23 -1.82
C GLY A 27 -4.27 8.62 -2.44
N ARG A 28 -5.31 9.47 -2.57
CA ARG A 28 -5.24 10.78 -3.25
C ARG A 28 -4.15 11.70 -2.71
N ILE A 29 -3.99 11.76 -1.39
CA ILE A 29 -2.96 12.60 -0.76
C ILE A 29 -1.55 12.14 -1.11
N GLY A 30 -1.26 10.84 -1.00
CA GLY A 30 0.07 10.30 -1.36
C GLY A 30 0.43 10.51 -2.84
N TYR A 31 -0.55 10.40 -3.75
CA TYR A 31 -0.35 10.70 -5.17
C TYR A 31 -0.07 12.19 -5.42
N LEU A 32 -0.81 13.09 -4.77
CA LEU A 32 -0.58 14.52 -4.87
C LEU A 32 0.83 14.90 -4.37
N LEU A 33 1.25 14.32 -3.24
CA LEU A 33 2.61 14.52 -2.70
C LEU A 33 3.68 14.04 -3.70
N ALA A 34 3.48 12.88 -4.32
CA ALA A 34 4.40 12.36 -5.34
C ALA A 34 4.49 13.28 -6.57
N GLU A 35 3.36 13.81 -7.03
CA GLU A 35 3.33 14.75 -8.15
C GLU A 35 4.06 16.05 -7.82
N LEU A 36 3.78 16.64 -6.65
CA LEU A 36 4.39 17.89 -6.20
C LEU A 36 5.88 17.74 -5.94
N ALA A 37 6.32 16.65 -5.31
CA ALA A 37 7.73 16.36 -5.10
C ALA A 37 8.47 16.26 -6.46
N ARG A 38 7.90 15.54 -7.43
CA ARG A 38 8.48 15.48 -8.78
C ARG A 38 8.54 16.88 -9.42
N LYS A 39 7.47 17.68 -9.34
CA LYS A 39 7.44 19.06 -9.88
C LYS A 39 8.50 19.96 -9.24
N LYS A 40 8.90 19.70 -7.99
CA LYS A 40 9.99 20.38 -7.28
C LYS A 40 11.39 19.83 -7.59
N GLY A 41 11.52 18.88 -8.52
CA GLY A 41 12.81 18.36 -8.98
C GLY A 41 13.35 17.16 -8.19
N PHE A 42 12.56 16.58 -7.27
CA PHE A 42 12.97 15.37 -6.55
C PHE A 42 12.84 14.11 -7.42
N LYS A 43 13.76 13.16 -7.25
CA LYS A 43 13.53 11.78 -7.72
C LYS A 43 12.51 11.13 -6.79
N VAL A 44 11.40 10.63 -7.32
CA VAL A 44 10.32 10.05 -6.48
C VAL A 44 10.21 8.55 -6.71
N ILE A 45 10.14 7.80 -5.60
CA ILE A 45 9.62 6.43 -5.56
C ILE A 45 8.26 6.49 -4.86
N LEU A 46 7.21 6.06 -5.54
CA LEU A 46 5.88 5.89 -4.99
C LEU A 46 5.60 4.40 -4.79
N ILE A 47 5.50 3.94 -3.53
CA ILE A 47 4.97 2.62 -3.20
C ILE A 47 3.48 2.79 -2.93
N THR A 48 2.63 2.12 -3.69
CA THR A 48 1.17 2.33 -3.58
C THR A 48 0.40 1.02 -3.48
N GLY A 49 -0.55 1.02 -2.55
CA GLY A 49 -1.61 0.03 -2.52
C GLY A 49 -2.64 0.21 -3.63
N PRO A 50 -3.65 -0.67 -3.72
CA PRO A 50 -4.61 -0.67 -4.82
C PRO A 50 -5.49 0.60 -4.85
N THR A 51 -5.48 1.31 -5.97
CA THR A 51 -6.27 2.53 -6.19
C THR A 51 -6.62 2.71 -7.67
N PHE A 52 -7.65 3.50 -7.97
CA PHE A 52 -8.03 3.89 -9.33
C PHE A 52 -7.26 5.12 -9.85
N LEU A 53 -6.39 5.71 -9.02
CA LEU A 53 -5.62 6.88 -9.38
C LEU A 53 -4.52 6.55 -10.39
N ARG A 54 -4.39 7.40 -11.41
CA ARG A 54 -3.29 7.30 -12.39
C ARG A 54 -2.01 7.84 -11.75
N PRO A 55 -0.91 7.08 -11.74
CA PRO A 55 0.33 7.56 -11.16
C PRO A 55 0.90 8.74 -11.98
N PRO A 56 1.54 9.73 -11.33
CA PRO A 56 2.24 10.79 -12.03
C PRO A 56 3.31 10.23 -12.99
N LYS A 57 3.47 10.83 -14.16
CA LYS A 57 4.51 10.44 -15.12
C LYS A 57 5.91 10.77 -14.59
N GLY A 58 6.92 9.99 -14.97
CA GLY A 58 8.32 10.30 -14.67
C GLY A 58 8.74 10.03 -13.22
N ILE A 59 7.98 9.21 -12.49
CA ILE A 59 8.38 8.70 -11.16
C ILE A 59 8.47 7.17 -11.20
N LYS A 60 9.22 6.57 -10.28
CA LYS A 60 9.21 5.11 -10.07
C LYS A 60 7.98 4.73 -9.27
N VAL A 61 7.17 3.80 -9.76
CA VAL A 61 5.96 3.31 -9.08
C VAL A 61 6.14 1.84 -8.74
N ILE A 62 5.78 1.48 -7.51
CA ILE A 62 5.83 0.10 -7.01
C ILE A 62 4.45 -0.22 -6.44
N CYS A 63 3.72 -1.12 -7.11
CA CYS A 63 2.41 -1.56 -6.64
C CYS A 63 2.59 -2.65 -5.58
N ILE A 64 1.85 -2.53 -4.49
CA ILE A 64 1.74 -3.53 -3.43
C ILE A 64 0.28 -3.85 -3.17
N GLU A 65 0.01 -4.98 -2.52
CA GLU A 65 -1.32 -5.32 -2.07
C GLU A 65 -1.42 -5.31 -0.54
N SER A 66 -0.44 -5.90 0.17
CA SER A 66 -0.51 -6.10 1.62
C SER A 66 0.43 -5.18 2.43
N ALA A 67 0.14 -5.02 3.73
CA ALA A 67 1.04 -4.35 4.67
C ALA A 67 2.43 -5.00 4.74
N LYS A 68 2.50 -6.33 4.56
CA LYS A 68 3.76 -7.08 4.52
C LYS A 68 4.59 -6.72 3.29
N GLU A 69 3.96 -6.60 2.13
CA GLU A 69 4.64 -6.14 0.91
C GLU A 69 5.08 -4.68 1.02
N LEU A 70 4.22 -3.81 1.57
CA LEU A 70 4.58 -2.41 1.84
C LEU A 70 5.85 -2.32 2.70
N LYS A 71 5.90 -3.05 3.82
CA LYS A 71 7.09 -3.11 4.70
C LYS A 71 8.33 -3.57 3.93
N LYS A 72 8.20 -4.64 3.14
CA LYS A 72 9.31 -5.17 2.34
C LYS A 72 9.86 -4.14 1.35
N GLU A 73 8.99 -3.47 0.61
CA GLU A 73 9.40 -2.50 -0.41
C GLU A 73 9.94 -1.21 0.21
N VAL A 74 9.40 -0.77 1.36
CA VAL A 74 9.96 0.35 2.12
C VAL A 74 11.39 0.02 2.56
N LEU A 75 11.60 -1.10 3.24
CA LEU A 75 12.93 -1.50 3.72
C LEU A 75 13.94 -1.70 2.58
N ARG A 76 13.49 -2.16 1.41
CA ARG A 76 14.36 -2.30 0.24
C ARG A 76 14.88 -0.95 -0.28
N HIS A 77 14.10 0.11 -0.16
CA HIS A 77 14.42 1.41 -0.77
C HIS A 77 14.84 2.48 0.22
N ILE A 78 14.60 2.30 1.52
CA ILE A 78 14.79 3.33 2.54
C ILE A 78 16.24 3.80 2.64
N SER A 79 17.23 2.92 2.44
CA SER A 79 18.65 3.28 2.47
C SER A 79 19.11 4.15 1.30
N GLN A 80 18.27 4.32 0.27
CA GLN A 80 18.60 5.03 -0.96
C GLN A 80 17.86 6.38 -1.10
N VAL A 81 17.17 6.83 -0.06
CA VAL A 81 16.33 8.03 -0.10
C VAL A 81 16.65 8.96 1.06
N ASP A 82 16.46 10.25 0.85
CA ASP A 82 16.71 11.29 1.84
C ASP A 82 15.49 11.51 2.76
N CYS A 83 14.31 11.10 2.33
CA CYS A 83 13.06 11.30 3.06
C CYS A 83 12.07 10.17 2.74
N LEU A 84 11.38 9.72 3.78
CA LEU A 84 10.22 8.82 3.70
C LEU A 84 8.97 9.57 4.15
N ILE A 85 7.94 9.56 3.31
CA ILE A 85 6.60 10.08 3.64
C ILE A 85 5.62 8.90 3.70
N MET A 86 5.13 8.59 4.90
CA MET A 86 4.23 7.46 5.17
C MET A 86 2.76 7.87 5.03
N ALA A 87 2.26 8.03 3.80
CA ALA A 87 0.87 8.45 3.53
C ALA A 87 -0.08 7.29 3.14
N ALA A 88 0.38 6.03 3.16
CA ALA A 88 -0.48 4.86 2.97
C ALA A 88 -1.37 4.59 4.19
N ALA A 89 -2.59 4.09 3.96
CA ALA A 89 -3.49 3.61 5.00
C ALA A 89 -3.25 2.11 5.25
N VAL A 90 -2.26 1.82 6.09
CA VAL A 90 -1.81 0.45 6.39
C VAL A 90 -2.80 -0.26 7.31
N GLY A 91 -3.13 -1.52 7.00
CA GLY A 91 -3.91 -2.35 7.91
C GLY A 91 -3.09 -2.78 9.14
N ASP A 92 -3.62 -2.54 10.33
CA ASP A 92 -2.98 -2.94 11.60
C ASP A 92 -3.09 -4.45 11.88
N TYR A 93 -4.09 -5.09 11.28
CA TYR A 93 -4.39 -6.51 11.48
C TYR A 93 -4.60 -7.20 10.14
N ARG A 94 -4.23 -8.47 10.08
CA ARG A 94 -4.50 -9.37 8.96
C ARG A 94 -5.13 -10.68 9.44
N PRO A 95 -5.81 -11.43 8.57
CA PRO A 95 -6.33 -12.75 8.92
C PRO A 95 -5.21 -13.70 9.39
N LEU A 96 -5.44 -14.39 10.50
CA LEU A 96 -4.51 -15.39 11.06
C LEU A 96 -4.20 -16.50 10.04
N ARG A 97 -5.18 -16.86 9.21
CA ARG A 97 -5.05 -17.84 8.12
C ARG A 97 -5.77 -17.34 6.88
N ILE A 98 -5.04 -17.23 5.77
CA ILE A 98 -5.61 -16.97 4.45
C ILE A 98 -6.14 -18.29 3.88
N LYS A 99 -7.37 -18.30 3.34
CA LYS A 99 -7.95 -19.48 2.70
C LYS A 99 -7.59 -19.49 1.21
N MET A 100 -7.12 -20.64 0.69
CA MET A 100 -6.79 -20.80 -0.73
C MET A 100 -8.01 -20.90 -1.65
N ARG A 101 -9.20 -21.14 -1.09
CA ARG A 101 -10.48 -21.23 -1.81
C ARG A 101 -11.50 -20.29 -1.18
N LYS A 102 -12.45 -19.80 -1.98
CA LYS A 102 -13.58 -18.99 -1.51
C LYS A 102 -14.28 -19.69 -0.36
N ILE A 103 -14.43 -19.02 0.78
CA ILE A 103 -15.16 -19.60 1.90
C ILE A 103 -16.64 -19.70 1.51
N LYS A 104 -17.23 -20.89 1.66
CA LYS A 104 -18.66 -21.10 1.42
C LYS A 104 -19.50 -20.23 2.35
N ARG A 105 -20.68 -19.80 1.89
CA ARG A 105 -21.64 -19.02 2.68
C ARG A 105 -22.06 -19.81 3.93
N ARG A 106 -22.16 -19.11 5.06
CA ARG A 106 -22.61 -19.64 6.37
C ARG A 106 -23.44 -18.55 7.06
N LYS A 107 -24.18 -18.91 8.12
CA LYS A 107 -24.92 -17.93 8.96
C LYS A 107 -23.98 -16.89 9.55
N GLU A 108 -22.81 -17.33 10.04
CA GLU A 108 -21.80 -16.49 10.66
C GLU A 108 -20.40 -16.84 10.13
N LEU A 109 -19.51 -15.84 10.15
CA LEU A 109 -18.09 -15.98 9.83
C LEU A 109 -17.25 -15.28 10.90
N ILE A 110 -16.56 -16.06 11.73
CA ILE A 110 -15.59 -15.56 12.70
C ILE A 110 -14.21 -15.61 12.05
N LEU A 111 -13.50 -14.48 12.09
CA LEU A 111 -12.19 -14.33 11.48
C LEU A 111 -11.15 -13.93 12.53
N PRO A 112 -10.32 -14.88 13.02
CA PRO A 112 -9.23 -14.55 13.92
C PRO A 112 -8.20 -13.65 13.21
N LEU A 113 -7.78 -12.59 13.87
CA LEU A 113 -6.84 -11.61 13.34
C LEU A 113 -5.51 -11.68 14.09
N MET A 114 -4.42 -11.36 13.40
CA MET A 114 -3.09 -11.13 13.96
C MET A 114 -2.55 -9.78 13.49
N ARG A 115 -1.61 -9.20 14.24
CA ARG A 115 -0.88 -8.00 13.84
C ARG A 115 0.24 -8.32 12.85
#